data_AF-A0A9E5Y6W5-F1
#
_entry.id   AF-A0A9E5Y6W5-F1
#
_cell.length_a   1.000
_cell.length_b   1.000
_cell.length_c   1.000
_cell.angle_alpha   90.00
_cell.angle_beta   90.00
_cell.angle_gamma   90.00
#
_symmetry.space_group_name_H-M   'P 1'
#
loop_
_entity.id
_entity.type
_entity.pdbx_description
1 polymer ?
#
loop_
_entity_poly.entity_id
_entity_poly.type
_entity_poly.pdbx_seq_one_letter_code
_entity_poly.pdbx_strand_id
1 'polypeptide(L)' 'MALLTAEVSLYPQKTTNASRIISDSLESLNRYNLQTNVGPISTMLQGTEEEVWAGLKALFDQAREKSEVSMVVTISNAAG' A
#
# COMPACT_ATOMS: atom_id res chain seq x y z
N MET A 1 -13.23 11.29 13.84
CA MET A 1 -12.33 10.22 13.38
C MET A 1 -11.07 10.90 12.85
N ALA A 2 -9.88 10.44 13.25
CA ALA A 2 -8.64 10.99 12.73
C ALA A 2 -8.38 10.42 11.34
N LEU A 3 -8.06 11.28 10.38
CA LEU A 3 -7.64 10.85 9.04
C LEU A 3 -6.14 10.58 9.09
N LEU A 4 -5.72 9.49 8.46
CA LEU A 4 -4.31 9.21 8.21
C LEU A 4 -4.02 9.35 6.72
N THR A 5 -2.79 9.77 6.44
CA THR A 5 -2.18 9.64 5.13
C THR A 5 -1.00 8.70 5.24
N ALA A 6 -0.83 7.81 4.25
CA ALA A 6 0.31 6.92 4.16
C ALA A 6 0.88 6.94 2.75
N GLU A 7 2.16 7.22 2.63
CA GLU A 7 2.91 7.03 1.40
C GLU A 7 3.66 5.69 1.49
N VAL A 8 3.39 4.79 0.55
CA VAL A 8 3.91 3.42 0.55
C VAL A 8 4.60 3.07 -0.76
N SER A 9 5.77 2.44 -0.65
CA SER A 9 6.47 1.79 -1.76
C SER A 9 6.70 0.32 -1.42
N LEU A 10 6.42 -0.54 -2.40
CA LEU A 10 6.51 -1.99 -2.28
C LEU A 10 7.60 -2.51 -3.22
N TYR A 11 8.52 -3.31 -2.69
CA TYR A 11 9.69 -3.82 -3.39
C TYR A 11 9.71 -5.35 -3.36
N PRO A 12 9.05 -6.02 -4.33
CA PRO A 12 9.18 -7.45 -4.53
C PRO A 12 10.63 -7.81 -4.89
N GLN A 13 11.21 -8.78 -4.18
CA GLN A 13 12.62 -9.17 -4.33
C GLN A 13 12.76 -10.52 -5.04
N LYS A 14 13.94 -10.74 -5.65
CA LYS A 14 14.32 -12.01 -6.28
C LYS A 14 13.30 -12.53 -7.30
N THR A 15 12.60 -11.63 -7.98
CA THR A 15 11.51 -11.95 -8.91
C THR A 15 11.63 -11.15 -10.20
N THR A 16 11.26 -11.77 -11.32
CA THR A 16 11.16 -11.10 -12.62
C THR A 16 9.79 -10.47 -12.86
N ASN A 17 8.82 -10.70 -11.94
CA ASN A 17 7.43 -10.28 -12.07
C ASN A 17 7.05 -9.16 -11.10
N ALA A 18 8.00 -8.33 -10.68
CA ALA A 18 7.79 -7.30 -9.65
C ALA A 18 6.61 -6.37 -9.97
N SER A 19 6.49 -5.89 -11.22
CA SER A 19 5.39 -5.02 -11.64
C SER A 19 4.02 -5.68 -11.47
N ARG A 20 3.87 -6.96 -11.85
CA ARG A 20 2.62 -7.69 -11.66
C ARG A 20 2.29 -7.86 -10.18
N ILE A 21 3.28 -8.20 -9.34
CA ILE A 21 3.07 -8.34 -7.90
C ILE A 21 2.59 -7.02 -7.30
N ILE A 22 3.20 -5.89 -7.68
CA ILE A 22 2.78 -4.56 -7.22
C ILE A 22 1.35 -4.25 -7.69
N SER A 23 1.02 -4.47 -8.96
CA SER A 23 -0.33 -4.24 -9.49
C SER A 23 -1.38 -5.09 -8.76
N ASP A 24 -1.13 -6.39 -8.59
CA ASP A 24 -2.07 -7.28 -7.89
C ASP A 24 -2.22 -6.89 -6.40
N SER A 25 -1.15 -6.39 -5.77
CA SER A 25 -1.21 -5.82 -4.42
C SER A 25 -2.07 -4.57 -4.38
N LEU A 26 -1.91 -3.64 -5.32
CA LEU A 26 -2.72 -2.42 -5.40
C LEU A 26 -4.20 -2.73 -5.62
N GLU A 27 -4.53 -3.75 -6.43
CA GLU A 27 -5.92 -4.20 -6.62
C GLU A 27 -6.58 -4.67 -5.32
N SER A 28 -5.81 -5.17 -4.35
CA SER A 28 -6.34 -5.55 -3.03
C SER A 28 -6.91 -4.36 -2.24
N LEU A 29 -6.55 -3.12 -2.61
CA LEU A 29 -7.05 -1.91 -1.97
C LEU A 29 -8.50 -1.58 -2.36
N ASN A 30 -8.99 -2.09 -3.50
CA ASN A 30 -10.33 -1.80 -4.01
C ASN A 30 -11.48 -2.24 -3.08
N ARG A 31 -11.19 -3.09 -2.10
CA ARG A 31 -12.16 -3.54 -1.08
C ARG A 31 -12.29 -2.59 0.11
N TYR A 32 -11.43 -1.59 0.21
CA TYR A 32 -11.44 -0.59 1.27
C TYR A 32 -11.97 0.74 0.74
N ASN A 33 -12.53 1.53 1.63
CA ASN A 33 -12.98 2.89 1.32
C ASN A 33 -11.81 3.89 1.46
N LEU A 34 -10.72 3.63 0.75
CA LEU A 34 -9.51 4.45 0.73
C LEU A 34 -9.48 5.36 -0.49
N GLN A 35 -9.05 6.61 -0.31
CA GLN A 35 -8.56 7.41 -1.41
C GLN A 35 -7.14 6.97 -1.75
N THR A 36 -6.94 6.49 -2.98
CA THR A 36 -5.65 5.98 -3.44
C THR A 36 -5.14 6.80 -4.63
N ASN A 37 -3.90 7.26 -4.56
CA ASN A 37 -3.23 7.91 -5.67
C ASN A 37 -1.91 7.19 -5.98
N VAL A 38 -1.86 6.48 -7.11
CA VAL A 38 -0.69 5.71 -7.56
C VAL A 38 0.24 6.64 -8.34
N GLY A 39 1.39 6.95 -7.75
CA GLY A 39 2.46 7.70 -8.40
C GLY A 39 3.50 6.79 -9.07
N PRO A 40 4.53 7.39 -9.69
CA PRO A 40 5.59 6.64 -10.38
C PRO A 40 6.55 5.89 -9.43
N ILE A 41 6.60 6.27 -8.14
CA ILE A 41 7.55 5.72 -7.14
C ILE A 41 6.82 5.10 -5.94
N SER A 42 5.73 5.73 -5.52
CA SER A 42 4.97 5.38 -4.32
C SER A 42 3.48 5.50 -4.60
N THR A 43 2.68 4.89 -3.73
CA THR A 43 1.23 5.07 -3.69
C THR A 43 0.86 5.82 -2.42
N MET A 44 0.02 6.84 -2.55
CA MET A 44 -0.55 7.55 -1.42
C MET A 44 -1.92 6.96 -1.08
N LEU A 45 -2.13 6.65 0.20
CA LEU A 45 -3.39 6.20 0.79
C LEU A 45 -3.89 7.26 1.76
N GLN A 46 -5.18 7.56 1.72
CA GLN A 46 -5.84 8.45 2.68
C GLN A 46 -7.20 7.88 3.07
N GLY A 47 -7.49 7.89 4.37
CA GLY A 47 -8.74 7.36 4.94
C GLY A 47 -8.74 7.44 6.46
N THR A 48 -9.64 6.70 7.11
CA THR A 48 -9.56 6.55 8.57
C THR A 48 -8.32 5.76 8.97
N GLU A 49 -7.94 5.86 10.24
CA GLU A 49 -6.86 5.06 10.80
C GLU A 49 -7.02 3.57 10.49
N GLU A 50 -8.21 3.01 10.77
CA GLU A 50 -8.49 1.58 10.54
C GLU A 50 -8.38 1.19 9.07
N GLU A 51 -8.88 2.03 8.17
CA GLU A 51 -8.82 1.78 6.72
C GLU A 51 -7.37 1.80 6.21
N VAL A 52 -6.56 2.78 6.64
CA VAL A 52 -5.17 2.92 6.20
C VAL A 52 -4.34 1.74 6.69
N TRP A 53 -4.44 1.36 7.96
CA TRP A 53 -3.72 0.20 8.48
C TRP A 53 -4.15 -1.10 7.80
N ALA A 54 -5.45 -1.29 7.56
CA ALA A 54 -5.96 -2.46 6.87
C ALA A 54 -5.48 -2.53 5.41
N GLY A 55 -5.42 -1.38 4.72
CA GLY A 55 -4.87 -1.27 3.36
C GLY A 55 -3.37 -1.60 3.29
N LEU A 56 -2.56 -1.03 4.19
CA LEU A 56 -1.12 -1.34 4.28
C LEU A 56 -0.87 -2.83 4.53
N LYS A 57 -1.64 -3.43 5.44
CA LYS A 57 -1.57 -4.87 5.70
C LYS A 57 -1.92 -5.70 4.46
N ALA A 58 -2.98 -5.32 3.74
CA ALA A 58 -3.40 -6.00 2.52
C ALA A 58 -2.32 -5.96 1.42
N LEU A 59 -1.70 -4.79 1.21
CA LEU A 59 -0.60 -4.64 0.26
C LEU A 59 0.56 -5.61 0.56
N PHE A 60 0.98 -5.64 1.82
CA PHE A 60 2.09 -6.47 2.27
C PHE A 60 1.76 -7.96 2.18
N ASP A 61 0.56 -8.36 2.62
CA ASP A 61 0.11 -9.75 2.57
C ASP A 61 0.02 -10.26 1.13
N GLN A 62 -0.63 -9.50 0.25
CA GLN A 62 -0.78 -9.89 -1.16
C GLN A 62 0.57 -10.02 -1.88
N ALA A 63 1.55 -9.20 -1.50
CA ALA A 63 2.89 -9.24 -2.09
C ALA A 63 3.72 -10.41 -1.55
N ARG A 64 3.70 -10.63 -0.23
CA ARG A 64 4.52 -11.65 0.43
C ARG A 64 4.11 -13.08 0.09
N GLU A 65 2.87 -13.27 -0.35
CA GLU A 65 2.41 -14.55 -0.89
C GLU A 65 3.09 -14.93 -2.22
N LYS A 66 3.64 -13.95 -2.95
CA LYS A 66 4.21 -14.13 -4.29
C LYS A 66 5.73 -14.01 -4.34
N SER A 67 6.34 -13.27 -3.42
CA SER A 67 7.80 -13.17 -3.31
C SER A 67 8.22 -12.69 -1.91
N GLU A 68 9.52 -12.77 -1.62
CA GLU A 68 10.09 -11.91 -0.57
C GLU A 68 9.77 -10.45 -0.92
N VAL A 69 9.44 -9.64 0.09
CA VAL A 69 9.02 -8.26 -0.15
C VAL A 69 9.53 -7.34 0.95
N SER A 70 10.01 -6.17 0.55
CA SER A 70 10.23 -5.04 1.46
C SER A 70 9.14 -4.00 1.22
N MET A 71 8.62 -3.40 2.29
CA MET A 71 7.66 -2.32 2.20
C MET A 71 8.18 -1.15 3.02
N VAL A 72 8.25 0.02 2.39
CA VAL A 72 8.63 1.27 3.05
C VAL A 72 7.37 2.11 3.14
N VAL A 73 7.05 2.59 4.34
CA VAL A 73 5.85 3.38 4.60
C VAL A 73 6.23 4.62 5.40
N THR A 74 5.73 5.77 4.99
CA THR A 74 5.69 6.99 5.81
C THR A 74 4.23 7.28 6.13
N ILE A 75 3.90 7.44 7.41
CA ILE A 75 2.54 7.66 7.90
C ILE A 75 2.47 9.01 8.58
N SER A 76 1.43 9.78 8.28
CA SER A 76 1.17 11.09 8.89
C SER A 76 -0.27 11.18 9.39
N ASN A 77 -0.43 11.64 10.62
CA ASN A 77 -1.69 12.11 11.20
C ASN A 77 -1.82 13.65 11.15
N ALA A 78 -0.82 14.34 10.62
CA ALA A 78 -0.95 15.74 10.26
C ALA A 78 -1.84 15.75 9.01
N ALA A 79 -3.10 16.19 9.20
CA ALA A 79 -4.01 16.45 8.12
C ALA A 79 -3.30 17.32 7.07
N GLY A 80 -3.26 16.83 5.83
CA GLY A 80 -3.00 17.70 4.68
C GLY A 80 -4.10 18.74 4.54
#